data_AF-A0A7Y2J764-F1
#
_entry.id   AF-A0A7Y2J764-F1
#
_cell.length_a   1.000
_cell.length_b   1.000
_cell.length_c   1.000
_cell.angle_alpha   90.00
_cell.angle_beta   90.00
_cell.angle_gamma   90.00
#
_symmetry.space_group_name_H-M   'P 1'
#
loop_
_entity.id
_entity.type
_entity.pdbx_description
1 polymer ?
#
loop_
_entity_poly.entity_id
_entity_poly.type
_entity_poly.pdbx_seq_one_letter_code
_entity_poly.pdbx_strand_id
1 'polypeptide(L)' 'MELTELEKKKKSLQDRYKELIEEAYNWRQSDSALSDFSEYKALKLLDELNHLKFLVREPLNNTN' A
#
# COMPACT_ATOMS: atom_id res chain seq x y z
N MET A 1 14.33 -16.47 11.01
CA MET A 1 12.96 -16.22 11.46
C MET A 1 12.13 -16.08 10.20
N GLU A 2 11.21 -17.02 9.95
CA GLU A 2 10.39 -17.00 8.74
C GLU A 2 9.34 -15.89 8.87
N LEU A 3 9.25 -14.99 7.90
CA LEU A 3 8.20 -13.96 7.88
C LEU A 3 6.86 -14.66 7.70
N THR A 4 5.87 -14.25 8.47
CA THR A 4 4.50 -14.74 8.29
C THR A 4 3.98 -14.37 6.90
N GLU A 5 3.06 -15.16 6.35
CA GLU A 5 2.46 -14.87 5.04
C GLU A 5 1.80 -13.48 4.99
N LEU A 6 1.29 -13.01 6.13
CA LEU A 6 0.75 -11.65 6.29
C LEU A 6 1.83 -10.58 6.15
N GLU A 7 3.00 -10.77 6.76
CA GLU A 7 4.12 -9.83 6.65
C GLU A 7 4.70 -9.82 5.23
N LYS A 8 4.77 -10.96 4.56
CA LYS A 8 5.17 -11.06 3.15
C LYS A 8 4.20 -10.27 2.26
N LYS A 9 2.89 -10.47 2.44
CA LYS A 9 1.86 -9.72 1.70
C LYS A 9 1.97 -8.22 1.96
N LYS A 10 2.08 -7.80 3.22
CA LYS A 10 2.25 -6.39 3.59
C LYS A 10 3.49 -5.78 2.93
N LYS A 11 4.62 -6.48 2.95
CA LYS A 11 5.86 -6.03 2.30
C LYS A 11 5.67 -5.86 0.79
N SER A 12 5.07 -6.84 0.13
CA SER A 12 4.79 -6.75 -1.31
C SER A 12 3.87 -5.56 -1.66
N LEU A 13 2.83 -5.30 -0.87
CA LEU A 13 1.96 -4.13 -1.05
C LEU A 13 2.72 -2.81 -0.83
N GLN A 14 3.63 -2.76 0.15
CA GLN A 14 4.48 -1.59 0.40
C GLN A 14 5.48 -1.33 -0.72
N ASP A 15 6.10 -2.38 -1.25
CA ASP A 15 7.05 -2.27 -2.36
C ASP A 15 6.32 -1.78 -3.62
N ARG A 16 5.15 -2.37 -3.92
CA ARG A 16 4.33 -1.93 -5.06
C ARG A 16 3.80 -0.50 -4.92
N TYR A 17 3.44 -0.09 -3.71
CA TYR A 17 3.05 1.29 -3.42
C TYR A 17 4.17 2.27 -3.79
N LYS A 18 5.42 1.99 -3.39
CA LYS A 18 6.58 2.84 -3.69
C LYS A 18 6.84 2.93 -5.19
N GLU A 19 6.80 1.79 -5.88
CA GLU A 19 6.95 1.74 -7.34
C GLU A 19 5.93 2.64 -8.05
N LEU A 20 4.66 2.60 -7.64
CA LEU A 20 3.61 3.43 -8.24
C LEU A 20 3.80 4.92 -7.96
N ILE A 21 4.31 5.30 -6.78
CA ILE A 21 4.64 6.70 -6.47
C ILE A 21 5.82 7.17 -7.33
N GLU A 22 6.85 6.33 -7.49
CA GLU A 22 7.99 6.62 -8.38
C GLU A 22 7.55 6.76 -9.84
N GLU A 23 6.71 5.83 -10.33
CA GLU A 23 6.10 5.92 -11.66
C GLU A 23 5.29 7.22 -11.83
N ALA A 24 4.42 7.55 -10.87
CA ALA A 24 3.62 8.77 -10.92
C ALA A 24 4.51 10.02 -11.01
N TYR A 25 5.58 10.06 -10.21
CA TYR A 25 6.56 11.16 -10.24
C TYR A 25 7.28 11.25 -11.58
N ASN A 26 7.72 10.12 -12.14
CA ASN A 26 8.41 10.05 -13.42
C ASN A 26 7.52 10.53 -14.58
N TRP A 27 6.23 10.20 -14.56
CA TRP A 27 5.29 10.58 -15.62
C TRP A 27 4.73 11.99 -15.46
N ARG A 28 4.90 12.63 -14.30
CA ARG A 28 4.24 13.89 -13.92
C ARG A 28 4.31 15.02 -14.97
N GLN A 29 5.42 15.11 -15.71
CA GLN A 29 5.63 16.15 -16.73
C GLN A 29 5.55 15.61 -18.17
N SER A 30 5.62 14.30 -18.34
CA SER A 30 5.71 13.64 -19.65
C SER A 30 4.36 13.11 -20.12
N ASP A 31 3.58 12.54 -19.20
CA ASP A 31 2.26 12.00 -19.44
C ASP A 31 1.42 12.13 -18.16
N SER A 32 0.61 13.19 -18.10
CA SER A 32 -0.23 13.49 -16.93
C SER A 32 -1.26 12.38 -16.69
N ALA A 33 -1.76 11.72 -17.74
CA ALA A 33 -2.78 10.69 -17.58
C ALA A 33 -2.20 9.43 -16.92
N LEU A 34 -0.98 9.03 -17.33
CA LEU A 34 -0.25 7.95 -16.67
C LEU A 34 0.14 8.31 -15.23
N SER A 35 0.55 9.56 -14.99
CA SER A 35 0.87 10.05 -13.65
C SER A 35 -0.34 9.93 -12.70
N ASP A 36 -1.49 10.48 -13.09
CA ASP A 36 -2.74 10.43 -12.31
C ASP A 36 -3.19 8.98 -12.06
N PHE A 37 -3.03 8.11 -13.05
CA PHE A 37 -3.40 6.71 -12.93
C PHE A 37 -2.51 5.94 -11.94
N SER A 38 -1.20 6.17 -11.98
CA SER A 38 -0.27 5.57 -11.02
C SER A 38 -0.48 6.12 -9.60
N GLU A 39 -0.75 7.42 -9.46
CA GLU A 39 -1.09 8.03 -8.16
C GLU A 39 -2.38 7.45 -7.57
N TYR A 40 -3.43 7.32 -8.38
CA TYR A 40 -4.68 6.70 -7.94
C TYR A 40 -4.50 5.27 -7.43
N LYS A 41 -3.69 4.46 -8.15
CA LYS A 41 -3.38 3.09 -7.72
C LYS A 41 -2.57 3.08 -6.42
N ALA A 42 -1.60 3.98 -6.27
CA ALA A 42 -0.82 4.09 -5.04
C ALA A 42 -1.72 4.42 -3.85
N LEU A 43 -2.66 5.36 -4.01
CA LEU A 43 -3.62 5.71 -2.95
C LEU A 43 -4.50 4.51 -2.54
N LYS A 44 -4.93 3.69 -3.49
CA LYS A 44 -5.65 2.44 -3.16
C LYS A 44 -4.83 1.45 -2.35
N LEU A 45 -3.55 1.26 -2.71
CA LEU A 45 -2.66 0.38 -1.94
C LEU A 45 -2.37 0.94 -0.55
N LEU A 46 -2.26 2.26 -0.42
CA LEU A 46 -2.10 2.91 0.88
C LEU A 46 -3.32 2.67 1.78
N ASP A 47 -4.52 2.74 1.22
CA ASP A 47 -5.75 2.44 1.95
C ASP A 47 -5.80 0.96 2.42
N GLU A 48 -5.45 0.01 1.54
CA GLU A 48 -5.36 -1.41 1.91
C GLU A 48 -4.32 -1.63 3.02
N LEU A 49 -3.16 -0.98 2.94
CA LEU A 49 -2.12 -1.05 3.98
C LEU A 49 -2.60 -0.48 5.31
N ASN A 50 -3.36 0.62 5.28
CA ASN A 50 -3.96 1.21 6.48
C ASN A 50 -5.02 0.30 7.09
N HIS A 51 -5.84 -0.34 6.27
CA HIS A 51 -6.83 -1.32 6.71
C HIS A 51 -6.16 -2.53 7.37
N LEU A 52 -5.12 -3.09 6.75
CA LEU A 52 -4.32 -4.17 7.34
C LEU A 52 -3.68 -3.77 8.67
N LYS A 53 -3.15 -2.54 8.75
CA LYS A 53 -2.58 -2.01 10.00
C LYS A 53 -3.64 -1.87 11.09
N PHE A 54 -4.85 -1.46 10.73
CA PHE A 54 -5.98 -1.36 11.66
C PHE A 54 -6.37 -2.74 12.21
N LEU A 55 -6.58 -3.72 11.33
CA LEU A 55 -6.95 -5.10 11.71
C LEU A 55 -5.92 -5.76 12.63
N VAL A 56 -4.63 -5.52 12.40
CA VAL A 56 -3.55 -6.05 13.25
C VAL A 56 -3.44 -5.31 14.59
N ARG A 57 -3.88 -4.05 14.65
CA ARG A 57 -3.76 -3.19 15.83
C ARG A 57 -4.90 -3.39 16.82
N GLU A 58 -6.06 -3.89 16.42
CA GLU A 58 -7.10 -4.30 17.36
C GLU A 58 -6.76 -5.69 17.93
N PRO A 59 -6.23 -5.81 19.17
CA PRO A 59 -6.38 -7.07 19.88
C PRO A 59 -7.88 -7.32 20.04
N LEU A 60 -8.29 -8.60 20.00
CA LEU A 60 -9.59 -9.09 20.43
C LEU A 60 -9.81 -8.81 21.94
N ASN A 61 -9.76 -7.55 22.36
CA ASN A 61 -9.95 -7.08 23.73
C ASN A 61 -11.35 -6.50 23.90
N ASN A 62 -12.36 -7.15 23.31
CA ASN A 62 -13.75 -6.84 23.57
C ASN A 62 -14.56 -8.14 23.68
N THR A 63 -14.42 -8.80 24.83
CA THR A 63 -15.49 -9.51 25.52
C THR A 63 -15.02 -9.75 26.96
N ASN A 64 -15.26 -8.75 27.83
CA ASN A 64 -15.54 -8.97 29.25
C ASN A 64 -17.05 -8.96 29.41
#